data_AF-A0A955Q113-F1
#
_entry.id   AF-A0A955Q113-F1
#
_cell.length_a   1.000
_cell.length_b   1.000
_cell.length_c   1.000
_cell.angle_alpha   90.00
_cell.angle_beta   90.00
_cell.angle_gamma   90.00
#
_symmetry.space_group_name_H-M   'P 1'
#
loop_
_entity.id
_entity.type
_entity.pdbx_description
1 polymer ?
#
loop_
_entity_poly.entity_id
_entity_poly.type
_entity_poly.pdbx_seq_one_letter_code
_entity_poly.pdbx_strand_id
1 'polypeptide(L)' 'TAIENLPAMQRQVMTLRDIEGVSSEEVCNILEISETNQRVLLHRARTRVRRELNPYVHGKNT' A
#
# COMPACT_ATOMS: atom_id res chain seq x y z
N THR A 1 3.08 2.66 -12.54
CA THR A 1 4.02 2.33 -11.43
C THR A 1 3.56 1.07 -10.69
N ALA A 2 4.39 0.42 -9.85
CA ALA A 2 3.96 -0.76 -9.07
C ALA A 2 2.73 -0.49 -8.17
N ILE A 3 2.56 0.76 -7.76
CA ILE A 3 1.42 1.23 -6.97
C ILE A 3 0.13 1.29 -7.80
N GLU A 4 0.21 1.72 -9.08
CA GLU A 4 -0.96 1.74 -9.99
C GLU A 4 -1.54 0.34 -10.24
N ASN A 5 -0.70 -0.70 -10.23
CA ASN A 5 -1.10 -2.10 -10.44
C ASN A 5 -1.80 -2.76 -9.23
N LEU A 6 -1.91 -2.05 -8.11
CA LEU A 6 -2.62 -2.56 -6.93
C LEU A 6 -4.14 -2.56 -7.16
N PRO A 7 -4.87 -3.52 -6.54
CA PRO A 7 -6.32 -3.41 -6.39
C PRO A 7 -6.72 -2.06 -5.80
N ALA A 8 -7.83 -1.47 -6.26
CA ALA A 8 -8.21 -0.09 -5.96
C ALA A 8 -8.13 0.27 -4.46
N MET A 9 -8.71 -0.54 -3.59
CA MET A 9 -8.67 -0.31 -2.14
C MET A 9 -7.26 -0.40 -1.54
N GLN A 10 -6.41 -1.32 -2.04
CA GLN A 10 -5.02 -1.42 -1.58
C GLN A 10 -4.21 -0.19 -2.00
N ARG A 11 -4.43 0.30 -3.23
CA ARG A 11 -3.82 1.52 -3.75
C ARG A 11 -4.22 2.72 -2.90
N GLN A 12 -5.52 2.92 -2.67
CA GLN A 12 -6.02 4.05 -1.88
C GLN A 12 -5.47 4.06 -0.45
N VAL A 13 -5.51 2.91 0.24
CA VAL A 13 -4.98 2.79 1.61
C VAL A 13 -3.47 3.09 1.64
N MET A 14 -2.70 2.58 0.68
CA MET A 14 -1.26 2.83 0.60
C MET A 14 -0.95 4.30 0.25
N THR A 15 -1.67 4.90 -0.68
CA THR A 15 -1.50 6.32 -1.04
C THR A 15 -1.73 7.20 0.19
N LEU A 16 -2.87 7.04 0.87
CA LEU A 16 -3.18 7.86 2.04
C LEU A 16 -2.18 7.65 3.19
N ARG A 17 -1.82 6.40 3.52
CA ARG A 17 -0.94 6.11 4.67
C ARG A 17 0.55 6.32 4.41
N ASP A 18 1.06 5.81 3.30
CA ASP A 18 2.50 5.71 3.05
C ASP A 18 3.04 6.84 2.18
N ILE A 19 2.19 7.48 1.38
CA ILE A 19 2.60 8.57 0.47
C ILE A 19 2.18 9.93 1.05
N GLU A 20 0.91 10.06 1.46
CA GLU A 20 0.35 11.32 1.95
C GLU A 20 0.46 11.49 3.48
N GLY A 21 0.78 10.40 4.21
CA GLY A 21 1.01 10.46 5.66
C GLY A 21 -0.24 10.64 6.53
N VAL A 22 -1.45 10.53 5.95
CA VAL A 22 -2.74 10.60 6.65
C VAL A 22 -2.80 9.54 7.74
N SER A 23 -3.36 9.81 8.93
CA SER A 23 -3.38 8.85 10.04
C SER A 23 -4.20 7.59 9.76
N SER A 24 -3.97 6.49 10.50
CA SER A 24 -4.76 5.26 10.32
C SER A 24 -6.25 5.49 10.60
N GLU A 25 -6.56 6.30 11.61
CA GLU A 25 -7.93 6.66 11.99
C GLU A 25 -8.63 7.45 10.89
N GLU A 26 -8.00 8.51 10.38
CA GLU A 26 -8.53 9.30 9.27
C GLU A 26 -8.72 8.45 8.00
N VAL A 27 -7.81 7.53 7.69
CA VAL A 27 -7.99 6.62 6.55
C VAL A 27 -9.20 5.70 6.73
N CYS A 28 -9.44 5.18 7.94
CA CYS A 28 -10.63 4.38 8.23
C CYS A 28 -11.90 5.20 8.04
N ASN A 29 -11.90 6.46 8.46
CA ASN A 29 -13.03 7.38 8.31
C ASN A 29 -13.27 7.77 6.84
N ILE A 30 -12.21 8.13 6.08
CA ILE A 30 -12.30 8.55 4.67
C ILE A 30 -12.80 7.42 3.78
N LEU A 31 -12.32 6.19 4.01
CA LEU A 31 -12.64 5.04 3.16
C LEU A 31 -13.79 4.19 3.70
N GLU A 32 -14.38 4.56 4.83
CA GLU A 32 -15.45 3.84 5.51
C GLU A 32 -15.11 2.35 5.76
N ILE A 33 -13.91 2.09 6.29
CA ILE A 33 -13.42 0.74 6.60
C ILE A 33 -13.03 0.59 8.06
N SER A 34 -13.06 -0.65 8.57
CA SER A 34 -12.54 -0.94 9.90
C SER A 34 -11.00 -0.88 9.94
N GLU A 35 -10.46 -0.62 11.14
CA GLU A 35 -9.01 -0.62 11.38
C GLU A 35 -8.36 -1.96 10.97
N THR A 36 -9.02 -3.08 11.26
CA THR A 36 -8.55 -4.41 10.85
C THR A 36 -8.48 -4.54 9.34
N ASN A 37 -9.49 -4.09 8.61
CA ASN A 37 -9.49 -4.13 7.15
C ASN A 37 -8.40 -3.21 6.57
N GLN A 38 -8.25 -2.01 7.13
CA GLN A 38 -7.20 -1.06 6.77
C GLN A 38 -5.80 -1.69 6.90
N ARG A 39 -5.50 -2.35 8.03
CA ARG A 39 -4.20 -3.01 8.27
C ARG A 39 -3.95 -4.13 7.28
N VAL A 40 -4.97 -4.93 6.97
CA VAL A 40 -4.88 -6.03 5.99
C VAL A 40 -4.62 -5.48 4.58
N LEU A 41 -5.35 -4.46 4.15
CA LEU A 41 -5.19 -3.82 2.85
C LEU A 41 -3.79 -3.21 2.71
N LEU A 42 -3.32 -2.48 3.73
CA LEU A 42 -2.01 -1.85 3.75
C LEU A 42 -0.87 -2.88 3.71
N HIS A 43 -0.97 -3.96 4.49
CA HIS A 43 0.02 -5.04 4.48
C HIS A 43 0.11 -5.71 3.10
N ARG A 44 -1.04 -6.00 2.46
CA ARG A 44 -1.08 -6.61 1.12
C ARG A 44 -0.49 -5.68 0.06
N ALA A 45 -0.82 -4.38 0.12
CA ALA A 45 -0.26 -3.36 -0.75
C ALA A 45 1.27 -3.32 -0.68
N ARG A 46 1.82 -3.16 0.54
CA ARG A 46 3.27 -3.11 0.78
C ARG A 46 3.98 -4.39 0.34
N THR A 47 3.40 -5.55 0.62
CA THR A 47 3.97 -6.85 0.22
C THR A 47 4.07 -6.98 -1.29
N ARG A 48 3.02 -6.53 -2.02
CA ARG A 48 3.00 -6.57 -3.48
C ARG A 48 4.00 -5.59 -4.08
N VAL A 49 4.01 -4.34 -3.63
CA VAL A 49 4.97 -3.34 -4.11
C VAL A 49 6.41 -3.79 -3.83
N ARG A 50 6.71 -4.31 -2.63
CA ARG A 50 8.04 -4.85 -2.32
C ARG A 50 8.42 -5.99 -3.27
N ARG A 51 7.49 -6.88 -3.62
CA ARG A 51 7.76 -7.97 -4.56
C ARG A 51 8.06 -7.47 -5.97
N GLU A 52 7.30 -6.50 -6.45
CA GLU A 52 7.50 -5.90 -7.78
C GLU A 52 8.80 -5.08 -7.85
N LEU A 53 9.21 -4.44 -6.75
CA LEU A 53 10.45 -3.67 -6.66
C LEU A 53 11.68 -4.53 -6.30
N ASN A 54 11.49 -5.75 -5.81
CA ASN A 54 12.56 -6.64 -5.37
C ASN A 54 13.72 -6.78 -6.37
N PRO A 55 13.48 -6.93 -7.70
CA PRO A 55 14.54 -7.05 -8.70
C PRO A 55 15.40 -5.79 -8.84
N TYR A 56 14.85 -4.62 -8.52
CA TYR A 56 15.52 -3.33 -8.65
C TYR A 56 16.29 -2.95 -7.38
N VAL A 57 15.76 -3.33 -6.21
CA VAL A 57 16.37 -3.03 -4.90
C VAL A 57 17.57 -3.92 -4.61
N HIS A 58 17.57 -5.17 -5.08
CA HIS A 58 18.66 -6.11 -4.83
C HIS A 58 19.70 -6.16 -5.94
N GLY A 59 19.55 -5.37 -7.01
CA GLY A 59 20.46 -5.34 -8.15
C GLY A 59 20.59 -6.73 -8.79
N LYS A 60 19.98 -6.94 -9.96
CA LYS A 60 20.62 -7.86 -10.88
C LYS A 60 21.99 -7.27 -11.24
N ASN A 61 23.04 -7.75 -10.56
CA ASN A 61 24.31 -7.96 -11.23
C ASN A 61 23.99 -8.87 -12.42
N THR A 62 23.89 -8.27 -13.60
CA THR A 62 23.92 -8.91 -14.94
C THR A 62 22.99 -10.10 -15.15
#